data_AF-A0A3B9UAH3-F1
#
_entry.id   AF-A0A3B9UAH3-F1
#
_cell.length_a   1.000
_cell.length_b   1.000
_cell.length_c   1.000
_cell.angle_alpha   90.00
_cell.angle_beta   90.00
_cell.angle_gamma   90.00
#
_symmetry.space_group_name_H-M   'P 1'
#
loop_
_entity.id
_entity.type
_entity.pdbx_description
1 polymer ?
#
loop_
_entity_poly.entity_id
_entity_poly.type
_entity_poly.pdbx_seq_one_letter_code
_entity_poly.pdbx_strand_id
1 'polypeptide(L)'
;MNKSNIIAALACCVMLSSCGTSGNTNTQTNTQTNSHQSVLGSIISAATNGQTLGNTIKSILGTDKPRESDLIGTWHYRQPGVAFTTENLLAKAGGETIATEIKEKLSDTYTKVGINSQNTYLTINSDKTFSGKIDGKPISGQWTYTQEDQKMVLKTLLFSLNVYAKKTTGGMSFLMESKKLLNLFQTLAAMSGNSTLQTMGDLSKNYDGVRIGLDTNK
;
A
#
# COMPACT_ATOMS: atom_id res chain seq x y z
N MET A 1 18.28 -50.49 20.86
CA MET A 1 17.72 -51.36 21.90
C MET A 1 16.91 -50.51 22.86
N ASN A 2 15.63 -50.88 23.02
CA ASN A 2 14.78 -50.70 24.22
C ASN A 2 14.02 -49.37 24.41
N LYS A 3 12.79 -49.37 23.88
CA LYS A 3 11.49 -48.91 24.44
C LYS A 3 11.53 -48.11 25.75
N SER A 4 10.78 -47.00 25.83
CA SER A 4 9.69 -46.88 26.81
C SER A 4 8.73 -45.72 26.52
N ASN A 5 7.51 -45.92 26.99
CA ASN A 5 6.28 -45.20 26.74
C ASN A 5 6.07 -43.96 27.62
N ILE A 6 5.12 -43.17 27.12
CA ILE A 6 4.36 -42.05 27.68
C ILE A 6 3.61 -42.46 28.98
N ILE A 7 3.38 -41.49 29.90
CA ILE A 7 2.10 -41.10 30.54
C ILE A 7 2.23 -40.70 32.03
N ALA A 8 1.50 -39.62 32.37
CA ALA A 8 0.89 -39.23 33.65
C ALA A 8 1.62 -38.30 34.63
N ALA A 9 1.20 -37.03 34.58
CA ALA A 9 0.57 -36.23 35.63
C ALA A 9 0.71 -36.65 37.12
N LEU A 10 1.11 -35.67 37.96
CA LEU A 10 0.61 -35.36 39.31
C LEU A 10 1.37 -34.10 39.79
N ALA A 11 0.75 -32.93 39.97
CA ALA A 11 0.02 -32.46 41.15
C ALA A 11 0.89 -32.18 42.40
N CYS A 12 0.79 -30.92 42.89
CA CYS A 12 1.05 -30.46 44.27
C CYS A 12 2.52 -30.52 44.74
N CYS A 13 3.10 -29.60 45.53
CA CYS A 13 2.61 -28.50 46.36
C CYS A 13 3.83 -27.84 47.07
N VAL A 14 3.75 -26.54 47.41
CA VAL A 14 4.40 -25.79 48.54
C VAL A 14 5.97 -25.80 48.71
N MET A 15 6.72 -24.79 49.21
CA MET A 15 6.50 -23.59 50.03
C MET A 15 7.60 -22.50 49.77
N LEU A 16 7.21 -21.24 50.02
CA LEU A 16 7.87 -20.15 50.80
C LEU A 16 9.41 -20.18 50.94
N SER A 17 10.18 -19.11 50.68
CA SER A 17 10.39 -17.88 51.50
C SER A 17 11.62 -17.15 50.85
N SER A 18 12.05 -15.91 51.08
CA SER A 18 11.77 -14.85 52.05
C SER A 18 12.37 -13.51 51.54
N CYS A 19 11.94 -12.41 52.18
CA CYS A 19 12.64 -11.14 52.48
C CYS A 19 13.37 -10.40 51.33
N GLY A 20 13.04 -9.16 50.92
CA GLY A 20 12.54 -8.00 51.67
C GLY A 20 13.64 -6.93 51.72
N THR A 21 13.35 -5.67 51.37
CA THR A 21 13.82 -4.43 52.05
C THR A 21 13.45 -3.15 51.27
N SER A 22 12.88 -2.21 52.04
CA SER A 22 12.86 -0.73 51.93
C SER A 22 12.04 -0.01 50.85
N GLY A 23 11.13 0.86 51.32
CA GLY A 23 10.81 2.13 50.64
C GLY A 23 9.37 2.64 50.65
N ASN A 24 8.79 2.87 51.83
CA ASN A 24 7.79 3.90 52.21
C ASN A 24 7.08 4.75 51.10
N THR A 25 5.77 4.61 50.90
CA THR A 25 4.67 5.54 51.32
C THR A 25 3.34 5.23 50.61
N ASN A 26 2.26 5.12 51.40
CA ASN A 26 0.82 5.16 51.08
C ASN A 26 0.47 6.13 49.93
N THR A 27 -0.48 5.86 49.03
CA THR A 27 -1.90 5.61 49.31
C THR A 27 -2.58 4.71 48.29
N GLN A 28 -3.36 3.77 48.81
CA GLN A 28 -4.30 2.88 48.13
C GLN A 28 -5.65 3.59 47.99
N THR A 29 -6.24 3.57 46.79
CA THR A 29 -7.69 3.47 46.61
C THR A 29 -7.97 2.54 45.45
N ASN A 30 -8.48 1.36 45.80
CA ASN A 30 -9.04 0.38 44.90
C ASN A 30 -10.54 0.69 44.79
N THR A 31 -11.01 1.04 43.60
CA THR A 31 -12.44 0.91 43.24
C THR A 31 -12.51 0.29 41.84
N GLN A 32 -12.74 -1.02 41.86
CA GLN A 32 -13.13 -1.85 40.74
C GLN A 32 -14.54 -1.44 40.28
N THR A 33 -14.70 -0.98 39.05
CA THR A 33 -15.99 -1.06 38.33
C THR A 33 -15.77 -0.87 36.83
N ASN A 34 -16.33 -1.79 36.05
CA ASN A 34 -16.28 -1.86 34.59
C ASN A 34 -16.80 -0.58 33.93
N SER A 35 -16.08 -0.05 32.94
CA SER A 35 -16.65 0.51 31.68
C SER A 35 -15.58 1.25 30.87
N HIS A 36 -15.38 0.82 29.62
CA HIS A 36 -14.96 1.65 28.49
C HIS A 36 -13.76 2.60 28.70
N GLN A 37 -12.56 2.05 28.95
CA GLN A 37 -11.31 2.79 28.70
C GLN A 37 -10.65 2.28 27.43
N SER A 38 -11.04 2.92 26.33
CA SER A 38 -10.11 3.51 25.36
C SER A 38 -9.04 2.58 24.78
N VAL A 39 -9.40 1.92 23.67
CA VAL A 39 -8.47 1.41 22.66
C VAL A 39 -7.44 2.48 22.22
N LEU A 40 -7.69 3.77 22.47
CA LEU A 40 -6.75 4.87 22.19
C LEU A 40 -5.50 4.82 23.08
N GLY A 41 -5.56 4.24 24.29
CA GLY A 41 -4.40 4.13 25.19
C GLY A 41 -3.34 3.15 24.68
N SER A 42 -3.78 2.03 24.08
CA SER A 42 -2.88 1.00 23.52
C SER A 42 -2.22 1.45 22.20
N ILE A 43 -2.89 2.32 21.44
CA ILE A 43 -2.37 2.88 20.18
C ILE A 43 -1.27 3.92 20.45
N ILE A 44 -1.38 4.67 21.56
CA ILE A 44 -0.37 5.66 21.95
C ILE A 44 0.90 5.00 22.49
N SER A 45 0.81 3.86 23.18
CA SER A 45 2.00 3.11 23.58
C SER A 45 2.73 2.48 22.38
N ALA A 46 2.01 2.09 21.33
CA ALA A 46 2.61 1.63 20.07
C ALA A 46 3.19 2.77 19.20
N ALA A 47 2.82 4.02 19.48
CA ALA A 47 3.32 5.22 18.79
C ALA A 47 4.74 5.65 19.23
N THR A 48 5.36 4.95 20.18
CA THR A 48 6.72 5.25 20.64
C THR A 48 7.82 4.64 19.75
N ASN A 49 7.47 3.78 18.78
CA ASN A 49 8.37 3.32 17.73
C ASN A 49 8.19 4.18 16.46
N GLY A 50 8.62 5.43 16.57
CA GLY A 50 8.26 6.59 15.74
C GLY A 50 8.78 6.62 14.30
N GLN A 51 8.74 5.53 13.53
CA GLN A 51 9.15 5.55 12.12
C GLN A 51 8.11 5.01 11.11
N THR A 52 7.10 4.23 11.54
CA THR A 52 6.23 3.52 10.58
C THR A 52 4.76 3.98 10.59
N LEU A 53 4.18 4.35 11.74
CA LEU A 53 2.74 4.70 11.81
C LEU A 53 2.41 6.17 11.54
N GLY A 54 3.35 7.10 11.76
CA GLY A 54 3.13 8.53 11.47
C GLY A 54 3.03 8.86 9.97
N ASN A 55 3.52 7.97 9.10
CA ASN A 55 3.62 8.19 7.66
C ASN A 55 2.35 7.78 6.90
N THR A 56 1.58 6.80 7.41
CA THR A 56 0.34 6.35 6.76
C THR A 56 -0.78 7.38 6.93
N ILE A 57 -0.84 8.11 8.05
CA ILE A 57 -1.91 9.07 8.34
C ILE A 57 -1.73 10.40 7.57
N LYS A 58 -0.49 10.87 7.34
CA LYS A 58 -0.26 12.09 6.54
C LYS A 58 -0.54 11.91 5.04
N SER A 59 -0.41 10.68 4.53
CA SER A 59 -0.77 10.33 3.16
C SER A 59 -2.29 10.37 2.92
N ILE A 60 -3.11 10.31 3.98
CA ILE A 60 -4.58 10.26 3.89
C ILE A 60 -5.22 11.65 3.71
N LEU A 61 -4.53 12.74 4.07
CA LEU A 61 -5.08 14.11 4.04
C LEU A 61 -4.67 14.97 2.84
N GLY A 62 -4.00 14.41 1.83
CA GLY A 62 -3.99 14.96 0.46
C GLY A 62 -3.60 16.44 0.26
N THR A 63 -2.79 17.03 1.13
CA THR A 63 -2.42 18.45 1.04
C THR A 63 -1.14 18.71 0.24
N ASP A 64 -0.25 17.72 0.09
CA ASP A 64 0.95 17.85 -0.74
C ASP A 64 0.71 17.27 -2.15
N LYS A 65 -0.16 17.94 -2.92
CA LYS A 65 -0.39 17.63 -4.33
C LYS A 65 0.93 17.82 -5.10
N PRO A 66 1.40 16.85 -5.89
CA PRO A 66 2.62 17.02 -6.68
C PRO A 66 2.59 18.30 -7.50
N ARG A 67 3.68 19.06 -7.49
CA ARG A 67 3.89 20.10 -8.50
C ARG A 67 4.28 19.41 -9.79
N GLU A 68 4.09 20.11 -10.91
CA GLU A 68 4.52 19.61 -12.21
C GLU A 68 6.02 19.25 -12.23
N SER A 69 6.87 20.09 -11.61
CA SER A 69 8.30 19.85 -11.46
C SER A 69 8.62 18.57 -10.69
N ASP A 70 7.75 18.18 -9.75
CA ASP A 70 7.95 16.97 -8.95
C ASP A 70 7.78 15.72 -9.80
N LEU A 71 6.96 15.78 -10.87
CA LEU A 71 6.71 14.66 -11.78
C LEU A 71 7.88 14.37 -12.71
N ILE A 72 8.70 15.38 -13.03
CA ILE A 72 9.80 15.25 -13.99
C ILE A 72 10.86 14.27 -13.48
N GLY A 73 11.23 13.33 -14.33
CA GLY A 73 12.23 12.29 -14.05
C GLY A 73 11.78 10.91 -14.50
N THR A 74 12.64 9.92 -14.26
CA THR A 74 12.35 8.51 -14.50
C THR A 74 11.89 7.87 -13.21
N TRP A 75 10.76 7.16 -13.28
CA TRP A 75 10.13 6.52 -12.14
C TRP A 75 10.04 5.03 -12.38
N HIS A 76 10.78 4.25 -11.60
CA HIS A 76 10.83 2.80 -11.68
C HIS A 76 9.79 2.18 -10.76
N TYR A 77 9.13 1.13 -11.26
CA TYR A 77 8.21 0.35 -10.44
C TYR A 77 8.91 -0.20 -9.19
N ARG A 78 8.29 -0.01 -8.02
CA ARG A 78 8.74 -0.55 -6.74
C ARG A 78 7.77 -1.60 -6.20
N GLN A 79 6.49 -1.26 -6.16
CA GLN A 79 5.43 -2.09 -5.58
C GLN A 79 4.05 -1.65 -6.10
N PRO A 80 2.97 -2.41 -5.87
CA PRO A 80 1.62 -1.96 -6.19
C PRO A 80 1.22 -0.69 -5.43
N GLY A 81 0.67 0.28 -6.15
CA GLY A 81 0.11 1.51 -5.59
C GLY A 81 -1.39 1.39 -5.36
N VAL A 82 -1.88 1.89 -4.22
CA VAL A 82 -3.31 1.93 -3.87
C VAL A 82 -3.61 3.27 -3.19
N ALA A 83 -4.69 3.94 -3.60
CA ALA A 83 -5.24 5.08 -2.90
C ALA A 83 -6.77 5.05 -2.93
N PHE A 84 -7.38 5.36 -1.79
CA PHE A 84 -8.82 5.55 -1.70
C PHE A 84 -9.21 6.95 -2.21
N THR A 85 -10.32 7.02 -2.92
CA THR A 85 -10.92 8.27 -3.41
C THR A 85 -12.10 8.73 -2.58
N THR A 86 -12.55 7.93 -1.61
CA THR A 86 -13.67 8.26 -0.72
C THR A 86 -13.21 8.24 0.73
N GLU A 87 -13.62 9.25 1.50
CA GLU A 87 -13.28 9.40 2.92
C GLU A 87 -13.85 8.24 3.76
N ASN A 88 -14.98 7.67 3.35
CA ASN A 88 -15.64 6.57 4.06
C ASN A 88 -14.81 5.27 4.12
N LEU A 89 -13.93 5.03 3.13
CA LEU A 89 -13.03 3.88 3.14
C LEU A 89 -11.76 4.14 3.97
N LEU A 90 -11.37 5.42 4.09
CA LEU A 90 -10.22 5.89 4.86
C LEU A 90 -10.53 6.01 6.36
N ALA A 91 -11.71 6.53 6.69
CA ALA A 91 -12.15 6.80 8.06
C ALA A 91 -12.56 5.53 8.82
N LYS A 92 -12.83 4.42 8.11
CA LYS A 92 -13.04 3.14 8.75
C LYS A 92 -11.70 2.56 9.18
N ALA A 93 -11.62 2.05 10.41
CA ALA A 93 -10.46 1.37 10.99
C ALA A 93 -9.98 0.10 10.22
N GLY A 94 -10.51 -0.15 9.01
CA GLY A 94 -10.09 -1.23 8.10
C GLY A 94 -9.52 -0.74 6.77
N GLY A 95 -9.37 0.57 6.53
CA GLY A 95 -8.83 1.09 5.27
C GLY A 95 -7.40 0.60 4.98
N GLU A 96 -6.55 0.50 6.01
CA GLU A 96 -5.20 -0.05 5.88
C GLU A 96 -5.19 -1.56 5.59
N THR A 97 -6.07 -2.32 6.25
CA THR A 97 -6.27 -3.75 5.97
C THR A 97 -6.73 -3.99 4.54
N ILE A 98 -7.71 -3.22 4.05
CA ILE A 98 -8.21 -3.31 2.67
C ILE A 98 -7.11 -2.93 1.68
N ALA A 99 -6.36 -1.86 1.93
CA ALA A 99 -5.25 -1.48 1.05
C ALA A 99 -4.19 -2.59 0.96
N THR A 100 -3.90 -3.25 2.08
CA THR A 100 -2.97 -4.39 2.13
C THR A 100 -3.47 -5.55 1.30
N GLU A 101 -4.74 -5.96 1.47
CA GLU A 101 -5.35 -7.04 0.69
C GLU A 101 -5.35 -6.75 -0.82
N ILE A 102 -5.66 -5.51 -1.21
CA ILE A 102 -5.62 -5.08 -2.62
C ILE A 102 -4.18 -5.14 -3.14
N LYS A 103 -3.20 -4.66 -2.37
CA LYS A 103 -1.78 -4.71 -2.75
C LYS A 103 -1.28 -6.14 -2.93
N GLU A 104 -1.65 -7.07 -2.05
CA GLU A 104 -1.27 -8.49 -2.18
C GLU A 104 -1.80 -9.09 -3.49
N LYS A 105 -3.10 -8.91 -3.77
CA LYS A 105 -3.73 -9.37 -5.03
C LYS A 105 -3.08 -8.75 -6.27
N LEU A 106 -2.74 -7.46 -6.20
CA LEU A 106 -2.03 -6.78 -7.28
C LEU A 106 -0.61 -7.28 -7.45
N SER A 107 0.10 -7.58 -6.35
CA SER A 107 1.45 -8.09 -6.38
C SER A 107 1.51 -9.44 -7.11
N ASP A 108 0.58 -10.35 -6.79
CA ASP A 108 0.46 -11.63 -7.48
C ASP A 108 0.19 -11.45 -8.97
N THR A 109 -0.71 -10.53 -9.31
CA THR A 109 -1.05 -10.22 -10.70
C THR A 109 0.16 -9.67 -11.45
N TYR A 110 0.81 -8.66 -10.89
CA TYR A 110 1.97 -7.99 -11.48
C TYR A 110 3.15 -8.94 -11.67
N THR A 111 3.41 -9.81 -10.68
CA THR A 111 4.44 -10.85 -10.77
C THR A 111 4.16 -11.80 -11.92
N LYS A 112 2.92 -12.29 -12.05
CA LYS A 112 2.56 -13.24 -13.11
C LYS A 112 2.59 -12.63 -14.52
N VAL A 113 2.32 -11.33 -14.65
CA VAL A 113 2.49 -10.60 -15.93
C VAL A 113 3.92 -10.06 -16.12
N GLY A 114 4.86 -10.40 -15.23
CA GLY A 114 6.28 -10.10 -15.39
C GLY A 114 6.71 -8.69 -14.96
N ILE A 115 5.85 -7.85 -14.38
CA ILE A 115 6.19 -6.49 -13.95
C ILE A 115 7.29 -6.51 -12.88
N ASN A 116 8.34 -5.73 -13.11
CA ASN A 116 9.42 -5.46 -12.17
C ASN A 116 10.05 -4.08 -12.43
N SER A 117 10.99 -3.67 -11.57
CA SER A 117 11.63 -2.35 -11.64
C SER A 117 12.43 -2.10 -12.91
N GLN A 118 12.96 -3.14 -13.56
CA GLN A 118 13.80 -3.02 -14.75
C GLN A 118 12.99 -2.90 -16.04
N ASN A 119 11.83 -3.57 -16.08
CA ASN A 119 10.99 -3.62 -17.27
C ASN A 119 9.74 -2.73 -17.19
N THR A 120 9.50 -2.07 -16.06
CA THR A 120 8.34 -1.19 -15.85
C THR A 120 8.78 0.13 -15.24
N TYR A 121 8.73 1.19 -16.04
CA TYR A 121 9.12 2.55 -15.64
C TYR A 121 8.44 3.61 -16.52
N LEU A 122 8.38 4.84 -16.02
CA LEU A 122 7.84 6.00 -16.70
C LEU A 122 8.80 7.19 -16.58
N THR A 123 9.25 7.70 -17.71
CA THR A 123 10.04 8.94 -17.80
C THR A 123 9.14 10.08 -18.24
N ILE A 124 8.98 11.08 -17.38
CA ILE A 124 8.26 12.32 -17.65
C ILE A 124 9.28 13.42 -17.95
N ASN A 125 9.25 13.97 -19.16
CA ASN A 125 10.17 15.02 -19.59
C ASN A 125 9.54 16.42 -19.46
N SER A 126 10.36 17.44 -19.24
CA SER A 126 9.91 18.83 -19.09
C SER A 126 9.30 19.43 -20.36
N ASP A 127 9.57 18.85 -21.53
CA ASP A 127 9.07 19.28 -22.85
C ASP A 127 7.68 18.72 -23.20
N LYS A 128 6.96 18.18 -22.21
CA LYS A 128 5.63 17.55 -22.36
C LYS A 128 5.64 16.22 -23.12
N THR A 129 6.80 15.64 -23.38
CA THR A 129 6.91 14.25 -23.84
C THR A 129 7.06 13.28 -22.66
N PHE A 130 6.66 12.04 -22.86
CA PHE A 130 6.98 10.93 -21.95
C PHE A 130 7.43 9.70 -22.73
N SER A 131 8.20 8.85 -22.07
CA SER A 131 8.55 7.52 -22.54
C SER A 131 8.53 6.54 -21.37
N GLY A 132 8.51 5.24 -21.64
CA GLY A 132 8.49 4.25 -20.58
C GLY A 132 8.39 2.84 -21.11
N LYS A 133 8.30 1.90 -20.16
CA LYS A 133 7.96 0.51 -20.43
C LYS A 133 6.92 0.01 -19.45
N ILE A 134 6.10 -0.93 -19.88
CA ILE A 134 5.24 -1.75 -19.03
C ILE A 134 5.44 -3.20 -19.46
N ASP A 135 5.90 -4.06 -18.56
CA ASP A 135 6.32 -5.43 -18.92
C ASP A 135 7.28 -5.45 -20.14
N GLY A 136 8.25 -4.53 -20.14
CA GLY A 136 9.22 -4.37 -21.21
C GLY A 136 8.66 -3.79 -22.52
N LYS A 137 7.34 -3.60 -22.65
CA LYS A 137 6.70 -3.04 -23.84
C LYS A 137 6.83 -1.52 -23.82
N PRO A 138 7.42 -0.90 -24.86
CA PRO A 138 7.63 0.54 -24.87
C PRO A 138 6.30 1.30 -25.01
N ILE A 139 6.20 2.39 -24.28
CA ILE A 139 5.13 3.38 -24.42
C ILE A 139 5.74 4.77 -24.50
N SER A 140 5.15 5.65 -25.31
CA SER A 140 5.59 7.04 -25.42
C SER A 140 4.50 7.93 -25.98
N GLY A 141 4.63 9.22 -25.75
CA GLY A 141 3.74 10.23 -26.30
C GLY A 141 3.81 11.54 -25.54
N GLN A 142 2.69 12.25 -25.47
CA GLN A 142 2.60 13.54 -24.79
C GLN A 142 1.89 13.40 -23.44
N TRP A 143 2.24 14.26 -22.49
CA TRP A 143 1.53 14.35 -21.21
C TRP A 143 1.07 15.77 -20.89
N THR A 144 -0.05 15.85 -20.16
CA THR A 144 -0.53 17.07 -19.51
C THR A 144 -0.77 16.79 -18.03
N TYR A 145 -0.81 17.84 -17.20
CA TYR A 145 -1.06 17.70 -15.77
C TYR A 145 -1.94 18.82 -15.23
N THR A 146 -2.95 18.44 -14.46
CA THR A 146 -3.79 19.36 -13.68
C THR A 146 -3.49 19.11 -12.21
N GLN A 147 -2.74 20.00 -11.57
CA GLN A 147 -2.31 19.85 -10.18
C GLN A 147 -3.48 19.75 -9.20
N GLU A 148 -4.55 20.52 -9.43
CA GLU A 148 -5.74 20.51 -8.57
C GLU A 148 -6.36 19.11 -8.44
N ASP A 149 -6.52 18.43 -9.58
CA ASP A 149 -7.05 17.07 -9.68
C ASP A 149 -5.99 16.00 -9.40
N GLN A 150 -4.72 16.41 -9.31
CA GLN A 150 -3.55 15.52 -9.37
C GLN A 150 -3.57 14.61 -10.61
N LYS A 151 -4.21 15.05 -11.68
CA LYS A 151 -4.50 14.22 -12.86
C LYS A 151 -3.53 14.53 -13.98
N MET A 152 -2.81 13.51 -14.39
CA MET A 152 -1.99 13.46 -15.59
C MET A 152 -2.77 12.76 -16.71
N VAL A 153 -2.68 13.26 -17.93
CA VAL A 153 -3.20 12.58 -19.12
C VAL A 153 -2.02 12.14 -19.96
N LEU A 154 -1.79 10.84 -20.08
CA LEU A 154 -0.77 10.25 -20.94
C LEU A 154 -1.41 9.88 -22.28
N LYS A 155 -1.08 10.62 -23.33
CA LYS A 155 -1.60 10.40 -24.68
C LYS A 155 -0.54 9.74 -25.55
N THR A 156 -0.79 8.50 -25.94
CA THR A 156 -0.01 7.78 -26.97
C THR A 156 -0.71 7.91 -28.33
N LEU A 157 -0.13 7.32 -29.37
CA LEU A 157 -0.79 7.19 -30.67
C LEU A 157 -2.05 6.31 -30.61
N LEU A 158 -2.05 5.28 -29.74
CA LEU A 158 -3.08 4.23 -29.72
C LEU A 158 -4.17 4.46 -28.67
N PHE A 159 -3.83 5.12 -27.56
CA PHE A 159 -4.73 5.30 -26.43
C PHE A 159 -4.35 6.50 -25.57
N SER A 160 -5.30 6.96 -24.76
CA SER A 160 -5.13 7.99 -23.74
C SER A 160 -5.41 7.40 -22.36
N LEU A 161 -4.53 7.65 -21.39
CA LEU A 161 -4.65 7.19 -20.01
C LEU A 161 -4.77 8.38 -19.06
N ASN A 162 -5.81 8.35 -18.22
CA ASN A 162 -5.89 9.23 -17.06
C ASN A 162 -5.15 8.57 -15.90
N VAL A 163 -4.09 9.21 -15.42
CA VAL A 163 -3.23 8.76 -14.33
C VAL A 163 -3.25 9.80 -13.23
N TYR A 164 -3.43 9.39 -11.98
CA TYR A 164 -3.46 10.27 -10.82
C TYR A 164 -2.15 10.12 -10.06
N ALA A 165 -1.40 11.22 -9.95
CA ALA A 165 -0.10 11.26 -9.30
C ALA A 165 -0.25 11.60 -7.81
N LYS A 166 0.34 10.81 -6.92
CA LYS A 166 0.31 11.05 -5.48
C LYS A 166 1.69 10.87 -4.89
N LYS A 167 2.20 11.86 -4.15
CA LYS A 167 3.48 11.73 -3.43
C LYS A 167 3.41 10.57 -2.44
N THR A 168 4.48 9.79 -2.39
CA THR A 168 4.70 8.75 -1.37
C THR A 168 6.03 9.01 -0.67
N THR A 169 6.27 8.36 0.47
CA THR A 169 7.56 8.48 1.16
C THR A 169 8.68 8.00 0.24
N GLY A 170 9.55 8.93 -0.17
CA GLY A 170 10.65 8.67 -1.09
C GLY A 170 10.23 8.29 -2.51
N GLY A 171 9.01 8.67 -2.95
CA GLY A 171 8.47 8.20 -4.23
C GLY A 171 7.26 8.96 -4.77
N MET A 172 6.69 8.39 -5.83
CA MET A 172 5.44 8.83 -6.46
C MET A 172 4.59 7.60 -6.79
N SER A 173 3.31 7.66 -6.50
CA SER A 173 2.34 6.70 -7.00
C SER A 173 1.64 7.24 -8.25
N PHE A 174 1.57 6.41 -9.28
CA PHE A 174 0.83 6.66 -10.52
C PHE A 174 -0.35 5.69 -10.58
N LEU A 175 -1.55 6.22 -10.35
CA LEU A 175 -2.74 5.43 -10.07
C LEU A 175 -3.81 5.66 -11.12
N MET A 176 -4.67 4.69 -11.35
CA MET A 176 -5.82 4.81 -12.23
C MET A 176 -7.02 4.04 -11.66
N GLU A 177 -8.19 4.24 -12.25
CA GLU A 177 -9.33 3.37 -11.95
C GLU A 177 -9.01 1.93 -12.33
N SER A 178 -9.46 0.96 -11.53
CA SER A 178 -9.09 -0.45 -11.72
C SER A 178 -9.41 -0.98 -13.12
N LYS A 179 -10.56 -0.61 -13.69
CA LYS A 179 -10.94 -0.93 -15.08
C LYS A 179 -9.92 -0.42 -16.10
N LYS A 180 -9.37 0.78 -15.88
CA LYS A 180 -8.41 1.38 -16.82
C LYS A 180 -7.07 0.64 -16.78
N LEU A 181 -6.65 0.18 -15.61
CA LEU A 181 -5.44 -0.64 -15.47
C LEU A 181 -5.62 -2.01 -16.13
N LEU A 182 -6.76 -2.65 -15.90
CA LEU A 182 -7.13 -3.89 -16.60
C LEU A 182 -7.08 -3.70 -18.12
N ASN A 183 -7.75 -2.66 -18.63
CA ASN A 183 -7.79 -2.39 -20.07
C ASN A 183 -6.39 -2.12 -20.64
N LEU A 184 -5.52 -1.42 -19.90
CA LEU A 184 -4.14 -1.19 -20.30
C LEU A 184 -3.38 -2.51 -20.48
N PHE A 185 -3.45 -3.42 -19.51
CA PHE A 185 -2.81 -4.72 -19.64
C PHE A 185 -3.42 -5.56 -20.77
N GLN A 186 -4.73 -5.50 -20.98
CA GLN A 186 -5.39 -6.17 -22.11
C GLN A 186 -4.90 -5.61 -23.46
N THR A 187 -4.79 -4.28 -23.60
CA THR A 187 -4.26 -3.64 -24.80
C THR A 187 -2.81 -4.05 -25.06
N LEU A 188 -1.96 -4.03 -24.03
CA LEU A 188 -0.56 -4.45 -24.15
C LEU A 188 -0.41 -5.94 -24.49
N ALA A 189 -1.24 -6.79 -23.89
CA ALA A 189 -1.28 -8.22 -24.20
C ALA A 189 -1.68 -8.45 -25.67
N ALA A 190 -2.76 -7.80 -26.13
CA ALA A 190 -3.22 -7.88 -27.51
C ALA A 190 -2.16 -7.40 -28.52
N MET A 191 -1.44 -6.33 -28.21
CA MET A 191 -0.33 -5.83 -29.04
C MET A 191 0.86 -6.80 -29.11
N SER A 192 1.07 -7.60 -28.06
CA SER A 192 2.22 -8.51 -27.95
C SER A 192 1.98 -9.91 -28.55
N GLY A 193 0.73 -10.26 -28.90
CA GLY A 193 0.36 -11.61 -29.33
C GLY A 193 0.44 -12.68 -28.24
N ASN A 194 0.71 -12.30 -26.98
CA ASN A 194 0.82 -13.22 -25.84
C ASN A 194 -0.51 -13.33 -25.07
N SER A 195 -0.90 -14.55 -24.72
CA SER A 195 -2.21 -14.91 -24.14
C SER A 195 -2.25 -14.84 -22.61
N THR A 196 -1.39 -14.04 -21.97
CA THR A 196 -1.34 -13.82 -20.50
C THR A 196 -2.57 -13.05 -19.95
N LEU A 197 -3.73 -13.26 -20.54
CA LEU A 197 -5.03 -12.68 -20.20
C LEU A 197 -5.73 -13.45 -19.06
N GLN A 198 -5.40 -14.72 -18.84
CA GLN A 198 -6.09 -15.55 -17.84
C GLN A 198 -5.82 -15.14 -16.38
N THR A 199 -4.78 -14.34 -16.14
CA THR A 199 -4.33 -14.00 -14.79
C THR A 199 -5.01 -12.77 -14.19
N MET A 200 -5.84 -12.08 -14.97
CA MET A 200 -6.34 -10.75 -14.61
C MET A 200 -7.72 -10.75 -13.93
N GLY A 201 -8.26 -11.93 -13.61
CA GLY A 201 -9.60 -12.09 -13.03
C GLY A 201 -9.79 -11.33 -11.72
N ASP A 202 -8.78 -11.26 -10.85
CA ASP A 202 -8.87 -10.51 -9.60
C ASP A 202 -8.78 -8.99 -9.77
N LEU A 203 -8.16 -8.52 -10.85
CA LEU A 203 -8.10 -7.09 -11.19
C LEU A 203 -9.40 -6.59 -11.84
N SER A 204 -10.19 -7.51 -12.41
CA SER A 204 -11.53 -7.22 -12.95
C SER A 204 -12.56 -6.87 -11.87
N LYS A 205 -12.25 -7.18 -10.61
CA LYS A 205 -13.02 -6.67 -9.48
C LYS A 205 -12.89 -5.15 -9.47
N ASN A 206 -14.01 -4.49 -9.73
CA ASN A 206 -14.08 -3.03 -9.64
C ASN A 206 -14.03 -2.64 -8.17
N TYR A 207 -12.89 -2.11 -7.75
CA TYR A 207 -12.77 -1.50 -6.43
C TYR A 207 -13.39 -0.10 -6.51
N ASP A 208 -14.68 -0.01 -6.18
CA ASP A 208 -15.35 1.28 -6.09
C ASP A 208 -14.69 2.13 -5.01
N GLY A 209 -14.48 3.42 -5.30
CA GLY A 209 -13.79 4.33 -4.39
C GLY A 209 -12.28 4.07 -4.22
N VAL A 210 -11.64 3.28 -5.09
CA VAL A 210 -10.20 2.99 -5.03
C VAL A 210 -9.54 3.21 -6.39
N ARG A 211 -8.36 3.82 -6.37
CA ARG A 211 -7.42 3.87 -7.50
C ARG A 211 -6.23 3.00 -7.21
N ILE A 212 -5.80 2.28 -8.23
CA ILE A 212 -4.72 1.29 -8.17
C ILE A 212 -3.72 1.55 -9.29
N GLY A 213 -2.48 1.12 -9.11
CA GLY A 213 -1.45 1.32 -10.13
C GLY A 213 -0.07 0.98 -9.60
N LEU A 214 0.88 1.88 -9.87
CA LEU A 214 2.29 1.68 -9.57
C LEU A 214 2.72 2.66 -8.49
N ASP A 215 3.34 2.16 -7.42
CA ASP A 215 4.11 2.98 -6.51
C ASP A 215 5.59 2.86 -6.90
N THR A 216 6.24 4.01 -7.04
CA THR A 216 7.52 4.13 -7.76
C THR A 216 8.52 4.95 -6.98
N ASN A 217 9.79 4.79 -7.32
CA ASN A 217 10.89 5.64 -6.91
C ASN A 217 11.67 6.09 -8.15
N LYS A 218 12.46 7.17 -8.00
CA LYS A 218 13.42 7.57 -9.03
C LYS A 218 14.62 6.64 -9.05
#